data_AF-A0A077ZJX2-F1
#
_entry.id   AF-A0A077ZJX2-F1
#
_cell.length_a   1.000
_cell.length_b   1.000
_cell.length_c   1.000
_cell.angle_alpha   90.00
_cell.angle_beta   90.00
_cell.angle_gamma   90.00
#
_symmetry.space_group_name_H-M   'P 1'
#
loop_
_entity.id
_entity.type
_entity.pdbx_description
1 polymer ?
#
loop_
_entity_poly.entity_id
_entity_poly.type
_entity_poly.pdbx_seq_one_letter_code
_entity_poly.pdbx_strand_id
1 'polypeptide(L)'
;MAGKGVINKSVKTREEVNILLELDQIMLADLKSMLEALNYPNPLSFGSYRCPNFPLTAEILRWLCNCYGDDHDLPKDISTEKNRALFVKAAALYMYRQTGMKLNPRKIYQANRSAIKELLRIVAPLYQAYRTLSVSGFQRDDDANSRFSNLNNSLQEKLAELPKQRTTMSELTEISAAIYDLLSQDTEAREYRSNAMAKQMDITELEAVLRQAHVAMQEEIKETDRILQSIANDEQAMDNKIIKKQAEIDRLKKRLEQLQSVRPAYMNEYESLELEHQAHYDLYVQKFRNLVYLQSLLMNIEAAEIEKSAWEEKIVTQLTPLQQPEEADVLQIRKTEMKPKMFGSIAASGSSEESVTESSNTESEEDDVLLTDVKSSKKGIA
;
A
#
# COMPACT_ATOMS: atom_id res chain seq x y z
N MET A 1 12.52 -65.39 -16.62
CA MET A 1 11.83 -65.18 -17.91
C MET A 1 11.40 -63.72 -18.00
N ALA A 2 12.26 -62.83 -18.50
CA ALA A 2 11.90 -61.42 -18.77
C ALA A 2 12.43 -61.08 -20.17
N GLY A 3 11.50 -60.85 -21.10
CA GLY A 3 11.75 -60.75 -22.53
C GLY A 3 12.63 -59.54 -22.87
N LYS A 4 13.69 -59.79 -23.64
CA LYS A 4 14.42 -58.75 -24.35
C LYS A 4 13.48 -58.19 -25.42
N GLY A 5 12.98 -56.97 -25.21
CA GLY A 5 12.25 -56.21 -26.22
C GLY A 5 13.12 -56.06 -27.47
N VAL A 6 12.69 -56.67 -28.56
CA VAL A 6 13.29 -56.53 -29.87
C VAL A 6 13.05 -55.10 -30.33
N ILE A 7 14.12 -54.30 -30.33
CA ILE A 7 14.13 -52.92 -30.81
C ILE A 7 13.74 -52.94 -32.28
N ASN A 8 12.54 -52.43 -32.55
CA ASN A 8 11.98 -52.24 -33.88
C ASN A 8 12.83 -51.18 -34.61
N LYS A 9 13.94 -51.62 -35.25
CA LYS A 9 14.72 -50.75 -36.13
C LYS A 9 13.86 -50.48 -37.36
N SER A 10 13.14 -49.36 -37.34
CA SER A 10 12.38 -48.87 -38.47
C SER A 10 13.27 -48.88 -39.72
N VAL A 11 12.97 -49.77 -40.66
CA VAL A 11 13.67 -49.86 -41.94
C VAL A 11 13.25 -48.62 -42.70
N LYS A 12 14.18 -47.67 -42.87
CA LYS A 12 13.93 -46.47 -43.66
C LYS A 12 13.38 -46.86 -45.03
N THR A 13 12.26 -46.26 -45.42
CA THR A 13 11.65 -46.55 -46.72
C THR A 13 12.60 -46.12 -47.84
N ARG A 14 12.48 -46.72 -49.04
CA ARG A 14 13.31 -46.32 -50.19
C ARG A 14 13.19 -44.82 -50.50
N GLU A 15 11.99 -44.25 -50.30
CA GLU A 15 11.71 -42.83 -50.46
C GLU A 15 12.47 -41.98 -49.43
N GLU A 16 12.43 -42.34 -48.14
CA GLU A 16 13.20 -41.64 -47.10
C GLU A 16 14.70 -41.64 -47.38
N VAL A 17 15.23 -42.76 -47.87
CA VAL A 17 16.64 -42.85 -48.27
C VAL A 17 16.94 -41.89 -49.41
N ASN A 18 16.05 -41.79 -50.41
CA ASN A 18 16.26 -40.89 -51.55
C ASN A 18 16.20 -39.40 -51.13
N ILE A 19 15.24 -39.02 -50.29
CA ILE A 19 15.13 -37.66 -49.73
C ILE A 19 16.39 -37.31 -48.93
N LEU A 20 16.90 -38.22 -48.10
CA LEU A 20 18.14 -38.00 -47.35
C LEU A 20 19.35 -37.82 -48.28
N LEU A 21 19.41 -38.56 -49.40
CA LEU A 21 20.47 -38.41 -50.38
C LEU A 21 20.41 -37.07 -51.13
N GLU A 22 19.20 -36.56 -51.39
CA GLU A 22 18.97 -35.23 -51.98
C GLU A 22 19.34 -34.11 -51.01
N LEU A 23 18.88 -34.19 -49.75
CA LEU A 23 19.22 -33.22 -48.70
C LEU A 23 20.74 -33.13 -48.49
N ASP A 24 21.43 -34.27 -48.44
CA ASP A 24 22.89 -34.28 -48.28
C ASP A 24 23.61 -33.66 -49.50
N GLN A 25 23.03 -33.71 -50.70
CA GLN A 25 23.57 -33.02 -51.89
C GLN A 25 23.37 -31.51 -51.83
N ILE A 26 22.20 -31.04 -51.38
CA ILE A 26 21.93 -29.61 -51.17
C ILE A 26 22.89 -29.04 -50.13
N MET A 27 23.04 -29.72 -48.99
CA MET A 27 23.97 -29.32 -47.93
C MET A 27 25.43 -29.26 -48.42
N LEU A 28 25.83 -30.17 -49.33
CA LEU A 28 27.16 -30.12 -49.93
C LEU A 28 27.31 -28.92 -50.88
N ALA A 29 26.28 -28.59 -51.64
CA ALA A 29 26.26 -27.41 -52.51
C ALA A 29 26.37 -26.11 -51.68
N ASP A 30 25.63 -26.03 -50.57
CA ASP A 30 25.70 -24.90 -49.64
C ASP A 30 27.09 -24.78 -49.02
N LEU A 31 27.65 -25.89 -48.52
CA LEU A 31 29.00 -25.89 -47.95
C LEU A 31 30.04 -25.41 -48.97
N LYS A 32 29.95 -25.91 -50.21
CA LYS A 32 30.83 -25.49 -51.29
C LYS A 32 30.70 -23.99 -51.56
N SER A 33 29.47 -23.49 -51.74
CA SER A 33 29.22 -22.07 -52.03
C SER A 33 29.71 -21.16 -50.90
N MET A 34 29.50 -21.55 -49.65
CA MET A 34 29.96 -20.78 -48.48
C MET A 34 31.49 -20.79 -48.35
N LEU A 35 32.15 -21.93 -48.60
CA LEU A 35 33.62 -22.02 -48.58
C LEU A 35 34.26 -21.21 -49.71
N GLU A 36 33.70 -21.26 -50.91
CA GLU A 36 34.16 -20.45 -52.06
C GLU A 36 34.02 -18.95 -51.76
N ALA A 37 32.89 -18.53 -51.19
CA ALA A 37 32.68 -17.13 -50.82
C ALA A 37 33.62 -16.63 -49.72
N LEU A 38 34.07 -17.52 -48.82
CA LEU A 38 35.04 -17.21 -47.78
C LEU A 38 36.50 -17.38 -48.26
N ASN A 39 36.73 -17.59 -49.56
CA ASN A 39 38.05 -17.79 -50.19
C ASN A 39 38.82 -19.03 -49.68
N TYR A 40 38.11 -20.15 -49.48
CA TYR A 40 38.78 -21.43 -49.22
C TYR A 40 39.67 -21.81 -50.43
N PRO A 41 40.96 -22.13 -50.23
CA PRO A 41 41.91 -22.27 -51.34
C PRO A 41 41.66 -23.48 -52.24
N ASN A 42 41.02 -24.54 -51.73
CA ASN A 42 40.90 -25.81 -52.44
C ASN A 42 39.45 -26.07 -52.88
N PRO A 43 39.13 -26.14 -54.18
CA PRO A 43 37.76 -26.32 -54.63
C PRO A 43 37.20 -27.67 -54.21
N LEU A 44 35.99 -27.66 -53.65
CA LEU A 44 35.30 -28.87 -53.19
C LEU A 44 34.50 -29.51 -54.33
N SER A 45 34.78 -30.79 -54.64
CA SER A 45 34.00 -31.58 -55.61
C SER A 45 32.73 -32.17 -54.98
N PHE A 46 31.65 -32.27 -55.74
CA PHE A 46 30.39 -32.92 -55.33
C PHE A 46 30.57 -34.42 -54.98
N GLY A 47 31.66 -35.05 -55.39
CA GLY A 47 31.98 -36.44 -55.06
C GLY A 47 32.66 -36.65 -53.70
N SER A 48 33.16 -35.58 -53.06
CA SER A 48 34.21 -35.69 -52.02
C SER A 48 33.78 -36.38 -50.73
N TYR A 49 32.48 -36.37 -50.41
CA TYR A 49 31.91 -36.99 -49.21
C TYR A 49 31.04 -38.22 -49.51
N ARG A 50 31.06 -38.74 -50.76
CA ARG A 50 30.39 -40.01 -51.11
C ARG A 50 31.04 -41.18 -50.38
N CYS A 51 32.36 -41.15 -50.26
CA CYS A 51 33.16 -42.06 -49.45
C CYS A 51 33.80 -41.28 -48.29
N PRO A 52 34.07 -41.90 -47.13
CA PRO A 52 34.77 -41.25 -46.02
C PRO A 52 36.12 -40.66 -46.45
N ASN A 53 36.26 -39.34 -46.39
CA ASN A 53 37.49 -38.62 -46.75
C ASN A 53 37.98 -37.75 -45.58
N PHE A 54 38.65 -38.39 -44.62
CA PHE A 54 39.15 -37.71 -43.43
C PHE A 54 40.20 -36.63 -43.72
N PRO A 55 41.20 -36.85 -44.61
CA PRO A 55 42.18 -35.82 -44.93
C PRO A 55 41.56 -34.50 -45.38
N LEU A 56 40.57 -34.56 -46.28
CA LEU A 56 39.83 -33.38 -46.74
C LEU A 56 39.03 -32.72 -45.61
N THR A 57 38.33 -33.52 -44.80
CA THR A 57 37.55 -33.01 -43.65
C THR A 57 38.46 -32.30 -42.65
N ALA A 58 39.64 -32.86 -42.38
CA ALA A 58 40.63 -32.29 -41.47
C ALA A 58 41.25 -31.00 -42.02
N GLU A 59 41.47 -30.93 -43.32
CA GLU A 59 41.96 -29.72 -43.98
C GLU A 59 40.95 -28.58 -43.94
N ILE A 60 39.69 -28.84 -44.30
CA ILE A 60 38.61 -27.85 -44.20
C ILE A 60 38.45 -27.41 -42.74
N LEU A 61 38.47 -28.36 -41.79
CA LEU A 61 38.32 -28.03 -40.37
C LEU A 61 39.48 -27.18 -39.83
N ARG A 62 40.73 -27.46 -40.22
CA ARG A 62 41.89 -26.61 -39.87
C ARG A 62 41.72 -25.19 -40.40
N TRP A 63 41.35 -25.07 -41.66
CA TRP A 63 41.15 -23.77 -42.28
C TRP A 63 40.03 -22.99 -41.58
N LEU A 64 38.91 -23.64 -41.27
CA LEU A 64 37.82 -23.03 -40.53
C LEU A 64 38.24 -22.62 -39.11
N CYS A 65 39.02 -23.44 -38.39
CA CYS A 65 39.55 -23.05 -37.09
C CYS A 65 40.44 -21.80 -37.20
N ASN A 66 41.27 -21.71 -38.25
CA ASN A 66 42.09 -20.53 -38.51
C ASN A 66 41.26 -19.28 -38.82
N CYS A 67 40.08 -19.42 -39.44
CA CYS A 67 39.16 -18.30 -39.66
C CYS A 67 38.56 -17.73 -38.36
N TYR A 68 38.47 -18.53 -37.28
CA TYR A 68 37.96 -18.10 -35.97
C TYR A 68 39.04 -17.56 -35.03
N GLY A 69 40.32 -17.81 -35.32
CA GLY A 69 41.43 -17.22 -34.60
C GLY A 69 42.77 -17.93 -34.86
N ASP A 70 43.86 -17.19 -34.61
CA ASP A 70 45.23 -17.68 -34.80
C ASP A 70 45.73 -18.55 -33.63
N ASP A 71 45.08 -18.50 -32.45
CA ASP A 71 45.48 -19.24 -31.25
C ASP A 71 44.93 -20.67 -31.22
N HIS A 72 45.35 -21.52 -32.16
CA HIS A 72 44.99 -22.94 -32.15
C HIS A 72 46.22 -23.84 -32.25
N ASP A 73 46.40 -24.71 -31.25
CA ASP A 73 47.38 -25.79 -31.30
C ASP A 73 46.69 -27.09 -31.76
N LEU A 74 46.35 -27.13 -33.06
CA LEU A 74 45.76 -28.33 -33.67
C LEU A 74 46.87 -29.33 -34.01
N PRO A 75 46.74 -30.60 -33.59
CA PRO A 75 47.69 -31.65 -33.99
C PRO A 75 47.85 -31.72 -35.52
N LYS A 76 49.09 -31.54 -36.00
CA LYS A 76 49.39 -31.53 -37.44
C LYS A 76 49.37 -32.93 -38.06
N ASP A 77 49.75 -33.94 -37.29
CA ASP A 77 49.78 -35.33 -37.76
C ASP A 77 48.39 -35.97 -37.69
N ILE A 78 47.95 -36.55 -38.82
CA ILE A 78 46.68 -37.28 -38.98
C ILE A 78 46.91 -38.69 -39.59
N SER A 79 48.15 -39.19 -39.55
CA SER A 79 48.53 -40.48 -40.12
C SER A 79 47.85 -41.66 -39.43
N THR A 80 47.90 -41.69 -38.09
CA THR A 80 47.33 -42.77 -37.27
C THR A 80 45.88 -42.49 -36.87
N GLU A 81 45.11 -43.56 -36.66
CA GLU A 81 43.73 -43.47 -36.18
C GLU A 81 43.61 -42.68 -34.87
N LYS A 82 44.54 -42.94 -33.93
CA LYS A 82 44.65 -42.23 -32.67
C LYS A 82 44.88 -40.72 -32.88
N ASN A 83 45.76 -40.34 -33.79
CA ASN A 83 46.07 -38.94 -34.06
C ASN A 83 44.89 -38.21 -34.74
N ARG A 84 44.15 -38.90 -35.61
CA ARG A 84 42.89 -38.37 -36.18
C ARG A 84 41.83 -38.10 -35.11
N ALA A 85 41.64 -39.03 -34.17
CA ALA A 85 40.70 -38.84 -33.07
C ALA A 85 41.11 -37.69 -32.15
N LEU A 86 42.41 -37.56 -31.85
CA LEU A 86 42.97 -36.45 -31.08
C LEU A 86 42.78 -35.11 -31.79
N PHE A 87 43.04 -35.06 -33.10
CA PHE A 87 42.81 -33.87 -33.93
C PHE A 87 41.34 -33.42 -33.87
N VAL A 88 40.38 -34.33 -34.08
CA VAL A 88 38.94 -33.99 -34.02
C VAL A 88 38.53 -33.52 -32.63
N LYS A 89 39.04 -34.16 -31.57
CA LYS A 89 38.75 -33.75 -30.19
C LYS A 89 39.31 -32.35 -29.90
N ALA A 90 40.55 -32.07 -30.30
CA ALA A 90 41.17 -30.77 -30.14
C ALA A 90 40.42 -29.68 -30.91
N ALA A 91 40.06 -29.94 -32.17
CA ALA A 91 39.28 -29.02 -33.00
C ALA A 91 37.88 -28.76 -32.42
N ALA A 92 37.16 -29.79 -31.99
CA ALA A 92 35.84 -29.63 -31.40
C ALA A 92 35.87 -28.82 -30.09
N LEU A 93 36.87 -29.06 -29.24
CA LEU A 93 37.08 -28.30 -28.01
C LEU A 93 37.46 -26.85 -28.29
N TYR A 94 38.36 -26.61 -29.25
CA TYR A 94 38.74 -25.26 -29.68
C TYR A 94 37.51 -24.49 -30.19
N MET A 95 36.72 -25.10 -31.08
CA MET A 95 35.50 -24.49 -31.59
C MET A 95 34.48 -24.21 -30.48
N TYR A 96 34.30 -25.12 -29.53
CA TYR A 96 33.44 -24.90 -28.37
C TYR A 96 33.95 -23.74 -27.50
N ARG A 97 35.27 -23.61 -27.31
CA ARG A 97 35.89 -22.52 -26.54
C ARG A 97 35.69 -21.16 -27.22
N GLN A 98 35.92 -21.07 -28.53
CA GLN A 98 35.84 -19.80 -29.26
C GLN A 98 34.41 -19.35 -29.57
N THR A 99 33.49 -20.30 -29.79
CA THR A 99 32.16 -19.98 -30.35
C THR A 99 30.99 -20.49 -29.51
N GLY A 100 31.24 -21.34 -28.51
CA GLY A 100 30.19 -22.04 -27.75
C GLY A 100 29.47 -23.15 -28.54
N MET A 101 29.83 -23.40 -29.80
CA MET A 101 29.15 -24.38 -30.65
C MET A 101 29.47 -25.82 -30.24
N LYS A 102 28.43 -26.59 -29.94
CA LYS A 102 28.53 -28.02 -29.62
C LYS A 102 28.54 -28.85 -30.91
N LEU A 103 29.74 -29.15 -31.40
CA LEU A 103 29.95 -30.03 -32.55
C LEU A 103 29.90 -31.50 -32.14
N ASN A 104 29.44 -32.36 -33.05
CA ASN A 104 29.48 -33.81 -32.83
C ASN A 104 30.81 -34.42 -33.37
N PRO A 105 31.79 -34.72 -32.51
CA PRO A 105 33.10 -35.22 -32.94
C PRO A 105 33.00 -36.57 -33.66
N ARG A 106 32.01 -37.41 -33.32
CA ARG A 106 31.82 -38.71 -33.99
C ARG A 106 31.44 -38.53 -35.46
N LYS A 107 30.59 -37.54 -35.77
CA LYS A 107 30.18 -37.27 -37.16
C LYS A 107 31.31 -36.64 -37.97
N ILE A 108 32.10 -35.76 -37.36
CA ILE A 108 33.29 -35.18 -38.00
C ILE A 108 34.29 -36.29 -38.33
N TYR A 109 34.57 -37.18 -37.37
CA TYR A 109 35.49 -38.29 -37.54
C TYR A 109 35.07 -39.28 -38.64
N GLN A 110 33.77 -39.50 -38.82
CA GLN A 110 33.25 -40.34 -39.91
C GLN A 110 33.58 -39.80 -41.31
N ALA A 111 33.84 -38.49 -41.43
CA ALA A 111 34.29 -37.84 -42.67
C ALA A 111 33.44 -38.17 -43.92
N ASN A 112 32.17 -38.48 -43.73
CA ASN A 112 31.19 -38.82 -44.75
C ASN A 112 30.14 -37.69 -44.84
N ARG A 113 29.00 -37.94 -45.51
CA ARG A 113 27.90 -36.96 -45.61
C ARG A 113 27.42 -36.38 -44.27
N SER A 114 27.57 -37.11 -43.16
CA SER A 114 27.22 -36.62 -41.82
C SER A 114 28.18 -35.55 -41.31
N ALA A 115 29.43 -35.53 -41.77
CA ALA A 115 30.41 -34.49 -41.43
C ALA A 115 30.02 -33.13 -42.02
N ILE A 116 29.39 -33.09 -43.21
CA ILE A 116 28.93 -31.87 -43.89
C ILE A 116 28.03 -31.04 -42.96
N LYS A 117 27.13 -31.71 -42.23
CA LYS A 117 26.19 -31.05 -41.30
C LYS A 117 26.90 -30.35 -40.15
N GLU A 118 27.98 -30.95 -39.66
CA GLU A 118 28.79 -30.36 -38.60
C GLU A 118 29.74 -29.28 -39.14
N LEU A 119 30.26 -29.42 -40.37
CA LEU A 119 31.03 -28.36 -41.03
C LEU A 119 30.17 -27.13 -41.32
N LEU A 120 28.95 -27.30 -41.84
CA LEU A 120 28.02 -26.20 -42.09
C LEU A 120 27.65 -25.43 -40.82
N ARG A 121 27.59 -26.10 -39.65
CA ARG A 121 27.41 -25.39 -38.38
C ARG A 121 28.52 -24.38 -38.11
N ILE A 122 29.73 -24.68 -38.55
CA ILE A 122 30.91 -23.81 -38.40
C ILE A 122 30.93 -22.75 -39.50
N VAL A 123 30.66 -23.12 -40.76
CA VAL A 123 30.79 -22.20 -41.90
C VAL A 123 29.65 -21.20 -41.98
N ALA A 124 28.41 -21.62 -41.67
CA ALA A 124 27.24 -20.76 -41.88
C ALA A 124 27.29 -19.44 -41.09
N PRO A 125 27.69 -19.40 -39.80
CA PRO A 125 27.85 -18.14 -39.08
C PRO A 125 28.97 -17.25 -39.66
N LEU A 126 30.09 -17.83 -40.09
CA LEU A 126 31.16 -17.07 -40.76
C LEU A 126 30.66 -16.46 -42.08
N TYR A 127 29.95 -17.24 -42.87
CA TYR A 127 29.38 -16.78 -44.13
C TYR A 127 28.34 -15.68 -43.90
N GLN A 128 27.46 -15.83 -42.90
CA GLN A 128 26.51 -14.78 -42.53
C GLN A 128 27.21 -13.48 -42.12
N ALA A 129 28.25 -13.57 -41.28
CA ALA A 129 29.04 -12.41 -40.90
C ALA A 129 29.75 -11.75 -42.10
N TYR A 130 30.35 -12.55 -42.98
CA TYR A 130 30.97 -12.08 -44.22
C TYR A 130 29.96 -11.39 -45.15
N ARG A 131 28.75 -11.95 -45.30
CA ARG A 131 27.67 -11.36 -46.09
C ARG A 131 27.24 -10.02 -45.51
N THR A 132 27.03 -9.93 -44.20
CA THR A 132 26.70 -8.66 -43.53
C THR A 132 27.80 -7.61 -43.72
N LEU A 133 29.07 -8.00 -43.66
CA LEU A 133 30.20 -7.10 -43.91
C LEU A 133 30.26 -6.62 -45.37
N SER A 134 29.95 -7.51 -46.34
CA SER A 134 29.92 -7.15 -47.76
C SER A 134 28.77 -6.21 -48.13
N VAL A 135 27.60 -6.38 -47.49
CA VAL A 135 26.43 -5.52 -47.70
C VAL A 135 26.66 -4.14 -47.09
N SER A 136 27.32 -4.07 -45.93
CA SER A 136 27.61 -2.79 -45.24
C SER A 136 28.64 -1.90 -45.95
N GLY A 137 29.32 -2.39 -47.00
CA GLY A 137 30.15 -1.55 -47.87
C GLY A 137 29.36 -0.52 -48.68
N PHE A 138 28.06 -0.71 -48.89
CA PHE A 138 27.26 0.12 -49.81
C PHE A 138 26.27 1.09 -49.13
N GLN A 139 26.17 1.11 -47.80
CA GLN A 139 25.14 1.88 -47.11
C GLN A 139 25.71 2.53 -45.84
N ARG A 140 26.50 3.60 -45.99
CA ARG A 140 27.24 4.19 -44.85
C ARG A 140 26.44 5.14 -43.95
N ASP A 141 25.28 5.65 -44.35
CA ASP A 141 24.61 6.72 -43.58
C ASP A 141 23.42 6.28 -42.71
N ASP A 142 22.66 5.23 -43.07
CA ASP A 142 21.56 4.72 -42.24
C ASP A 142 22.02 3.76 -41.11
N ASP A 143 23.25 3.29 -41.21
CA ASP A 143 23.75 2.15 -40.43
C ASP A 143 24.20 2.55 -39.02
N ALA A 144 24.69 3.77 -38.83
CA ALA A 144 25.04 4.27 -37.49
C ALA A 144 23.80 4.30 -36.59
N ASN A 145 22.66 4.73 -37.15
CA ASN A 145 21.39 4.79 -36.44
C ASN A 145 20.82 3.38 -36.21
N SER A 146 20.94 2.47 -37.19
CA SER A 146 20.58 1.06 -37.04
C SER A 146 21.40 0.35 -35.96
N ARG A 147 22.74 0.54 -35.94
CA ARG A 147 23.62 -0.04 -34.91
C ARG A 147 23.32 0.52 -33.52
N PHE A 148 23.12 1.83 -33.41
CA PHE A 148 22.72 2.46 -32.14
C PHE A 148 21.35 1.95 -31.68
N SER A 149 20.38 1.82 -32.60
CA SER A 149 19.06 1.26 -32.30
C SER A 149 19.14 -0.19 -31.84
N ASN A 150 19.92 -1.04 -32.51
CA ASN A 150 20.14 -2.43 -32.11
C ASN A 150 20.81 -2.55 -30.74
N LEU A 151 21.82 -1.70 -30.46
CA LEU A 151 22.45 -1.64 -29.15
C LEU A 151 21.46 -1.18 -28.07
N ASN A 152 20.66 -0.14 -28.35
CA ASN A 152 19.66 0.37 -27.44
C ASN A 152 18.57 -0.67 -27.15
N ASN A 153 18.09 -1.38 -28.17
CA ASN A 153 17.11 -2.46 -28.02
C ASN A 153 17.67 -3.62 -27.18
N SER A 154 18.93 -4.02 -27.42
CA SER A 154 19.58 -5.07 -26.62
C SER A 154 19.80 -4.64 -25.17
N LEU A 155 20.20 -3.38 -24.94
CA LEU A 155 20.31 -2.82 -23.59
C LEU A 155 18.95 -2.78 -22.90
N GLN A 156 17.89 -2.41 -23.60
CA GLN A 156 16.54 -2.34 -23.05
C GLN A 156 15.98 -3.73 -22.72
N GLU A 157 16.27 -4.73 -23.54
CA GLU A 157 15.97 -6.14 -23.25
C GLU A 157 16.74 -6.63 -22.01
N LYS A 158 18.05 -6.36 -21.93
CA LYS A 158 18.85 -6.72 -20.74
C LYS A 158 18.37 -6.00 -19.48
N LEU A 159 18.01 -4.73 -19.59
CA LEU A 159 17.43 -3.94 -18.50
C LEU A 159 16.08 -4.51 -18.05
N ALA A 160 15.25 -4.97 -18.98
CA ALA A 160 13.95 -5.60 -18.68
C ALA A 160 14.10 -7.01 -18.05
N GLU A 161 15.23 -7.68 -18.28
CA GLU A 161 15.52 -8.99 -17.68
C GLU A 161 16.06 -8.88 -16.25
N LEU A 162 16.70 -7.77 -15.87
CA LEU A 162 17.26 -7.58 -14.52
C LEU A 162 16.24 -7.78 -13.38
N PRO A 163 14.99 -7.29 -13.45
CA PRO A 163 13.98 -7.59 -12.43
C PRO A 163 13.69 -9.09 -12.30
N LYS A 164 13.51 -9.80 -13.42
CA LYS A 164 13.25 -11.25 -13.41
C LYS A 164 14.43 -12.03 -12.84
N GLN A 165 15.65 -11.63 -13.21
CA GLN A 165 16.86 -12.24 -12.67
C GLN A 165 16.98 -12.00 -11.17
N ARG A 166 16.62 -10.80 -10.66
CA ARG A 166 16.57 -10.53 -9.21
C ARG A 166 15.54 -11.41 -8.50
N THR A 167 14.35 -11.59 -9.06
CA THR A 167 13.34 -12.51 -8.52
C THR A 167 13.84 -13.96 -8.50
N THR A 168 14.46 -14.42 -9.58
CA THR A 168 15.05 -15.76 -9.64
C THR A 168 16.18 -15.92 -8.61
N MET A 169 16.99 -14.87 -8.41
CA MET A 169 18.08 -14.88 -7.42
C MET A 169 17.56 -14.89 -5.97
N SER A 170 16.45 -14.18 -5.69
CA SER A 170 15.81 -14.25 -4.37
C SER A 170 15.19 -15.62 -4.11
N GLU A 171 14.47 -16.19 -5.10
CA GLU A 171 13.93 -17.55 -5.01
C GLU A 171 15.04 -18.59 -4.82
N LEU A 172 16.15 -18.47 -5.55
CA LEU A 172 17.30 -19.35 -5.39
C LEU A 172 17.89 -19.24 -3.98
N THR A 173 17.93 -18.03 -3.41
CA THR A 173 18.42 -17.82 -2.05
C THR A 173 17.48 -18.43 -1.01
N GLU A 174 16.15 -18.27 -1.18
CA GLU A 174 15.13 -18.88 -0.33
C GLU A 174 15.19 -20.41 -0.37
N ILE A 175 15.29 -21.00 -1.57
CA ILE A 175 15.45 -22.45 -1.75
C ILE A 175 16.76 -22.91 -1.11
N SER A 176 17.86 -22.17 -1.29
CA SER A 176 19.16 -22.50 -0.70
C SER A 176 19.11 -22.48 0.83
N ALA A 177 18.39 -21.52 1.43
CA ALA A 177 18.17 -21.47 2.87
C ALA A 177 17.31 -22.64 3.35
N ALA A 178 16.19 -22.92 2.67
CA ALA A 178 15.32 -24.06 3.01
C ALA A 178 16.07 -25.41 2.91
N ILE A 179 16.94 -25.57 1.91
CA ILE A 179 17.80 -26.74 1.75
C ILE A 179 18.82 -26.80 2.89
N TYR A 180 19.46 -25.69 3.25
CA TYR A 180 20.40 -25.64 4.36
C TYR A 180 19.74 -26.05 5.69
N ASP A 181 18.55 -25.52 5.98
CA ASP A 181 17.79 -25.86 7.18
C ASP A 181 17.37 -27.33 7.19
N LEU A 182 16.93 -27.85 6.04
CA LEU A 182 16.56 -29.26 5.89
C LEU A 182 17.78 -30.20 6.04
N LEU A 183 18.94 -29.83 5.49
CA LEU A 183 20.18 -30.60 5.66
C LEU A 183 20.68 -30.55 7.10
N SER A 184 20.52 -29.43 7.79
CA SER A 184 20.85 -29.32 9.22
C SER A 184 20.05 -30.34 10.05
N GLN A 185 18.76 -30.49 9.73
CA GLN A 185 17.87 -31.47 10.37
C GLN A 185 18.03 -32.91 9.84
N ASP A 186 18.79 -33.15 8.77
CA ASP A 186 18.93 -34.49 8.17
C ASP A 186 19.55 -35.49 9.14
N THR A 187 20.45 -35.04 10.01
CA THR A 187 21.05 -35.90 11.04
C THR A 187 20.00 -36.46 12.01
N GLU A 188 19.16 -35.59 12.58
CA GLU A 188 18.06 -35.99 13.46
C GLU A 188 17.01 -36.82 12.71
N ALA A 189 16.60 -36.36 11.51
CA ALA A 189 15.63 -37.06 10.68
C ALA A 189 16.10 -38.47 10.31
N ARG A 190 17.40 -38.67 10.09
CA ARG A 190 18.01 -39.98 9.84
C ARG A 190 17.95 -40.89 11.06
N GLU A 191 18.23 -40.37 12.25
CA GLU A 191 18.09 -41.12 13.50
C GLU A 191 16.63 -41.51 13.75
N TYR A 192 15.68 -40.59 13.59
CA TYR A 192 14.25 -40.89 13.68
C TYR A 192 13.82 -41.98 12.69
N ARG A 193 14.31 -41.91 11.44
CA ARG A 193 14.00 -42.91 10.42
C ARG A 193 14.61 -44.27 10.76
N SER A 194 15.86 -44.30 11.21
CA SER A 194 16.55 -45.53 11.65
C SER A 194 15.79 -46.17 12.83
N ASN A 195 15.42 -45.37 13.83
CA ASN A 195 14.64 -45.82 14.98
C ASN A 195 13.26 -46.34 14.59
N ALA A 196 12.55 -45.65 13.68
CA ALA A 196 11.26 -46.09 13.18
C ALA A 196 11.36 -47.41 12.39
N MET A 197 12.43 -47.61 11.61
CA MET A 197 12.68 -48.86 10.88
C MET A 197 13.11 -50.00 11.81
N ALA A 198 13.86 -49.69 12.87
CA ALA A 198 14.29 -50.67 13.87
C ALA A 198 13.17 -51.03 14.86
N LYS A 199 12.17 -50.16 15.02
CA LYS A 199 11.00 -50.42 15.86
C LYS A 199 10.19 -51.57 15.24
N GLN A 200 10.38 -52.76 15.78
CA GLN A 200 9.48 -53.88 15.57
C GLN A 200 8.11 -53.48 16.14
N MET A 201 7.18 -53.10 15.27
CA MET A 201 5.85 -52.67 15.70
C MET A 201 5.06 -53.90 16.17
N ASP A 202 4.81 -53.98 17.47
CA ASP A 202 3.89 -54.96 18.03
C ASP A 202 2.46 -54.55 17.66
N ILE A 203 1.77 -55.41 16.91
CA ILE A 203 0.39 -55.19 16.48
C ILE A 203 -0.51 -54.96 17.70
N THR A 204 -0.22 -55.60 18.83
CA THR A 204 -1.03 -55.47 20.05
C THR A 204 -0.86 -54.09 20.70
N GLU A 205 0.35 -53.52 20.71
CA GLU A 205 0.61 -52.16 21.18
C GLU A 205 -0.05 -51.14 20.25
N LEU A 206 0.06 -51.33 18.93
CA LEU A 206 -0.60 -50.47 17.95
C LEU A 206 -2.11 -50.46 18.13
N GLU A 207 -2.73 -51.62 18.30
CA GLU A 207 -4.16 -51.72 18.58
C GLU A 207 -4.55 -51.02 19.87
N ALA A 208 -3.73 -51.12 20.93
CA ALA A 208 -3.98 -50.45 22.19
C ALA A 208 -3.93 -48.91 22.04
N VAL A 209 -2.91 -48.40 21.36
CA VAL A 209 -2.77 -46.95 21.07
C VAL A 209 -3.92 -46.46 20.20
N LEU A 210 -4.30 -47.22 19.17
CA LEU A 210 -5.42 -46.85 18.29
C LEU A 210 -6.76 -46.85 19.05
N ARG A 211 -7.00 -47.85 19.90
CA ARG A 211 -8.21 -47.88 20.75
C ARG A 211 -8.23 -46.72 21.73
N GLN A 212 -7.07 -46.38 22.33
CA GLN A 212 -6.96 -45.22 23.21
C GLN A 212 -7.22 -43.91 22.47
N ALA A 213 -6.64 -43.72 21.28
CA ALA A 213 -6.87 -42.54 20.44
C ALA A 213 -8.35 -42.44 20.01
N HIS A 214 -8.97 -43.57 19.66
CA HIS A 214 -10.39 -43.62 19.34
C HIS A 214 -11.27 -43.23 20.53
N VAL A 215 -10.96 -43.71 21.74
CA VAL A 215 -11.68 -43.33 22.97
C VAL A 215 -11.49 -41.84 23.28
N ALA A 216 -10.27 -41.31 23.14
CA ALA A 216 -10.00 -39.89 23.33
C ALA A 216 -10.81 -39.02 22.36
N MET A 217 -10.80 -39.40 21.07
CA MET A 217 -11.59 -38.71 20.04
C MET A 217 -13.10 -38.81 20.30
N GLN A 218 -13.59 -39.95 20.79
CA GLN A 218 -15.00 -40.08 21.18
C GLN A 218 -15.38 -39.20 22.37
N GLU A 219 -14.47 -38.98 23.32
CA GLU A 219 -14.70 -38.05 24.43
C GLU A 219 -14.67 -36.60 23.96
N GLU A 220 -13.73 -36.24 23.08
CA GLU A 220 -13.70 -34.91 22.44
C GLU A 220 -14.99 -34.63 21.68
N ILE A 221 -15.48 -35.59 20.89
CA ILE A 221 -16.76 -35.47 20.16
C ILE A 221 -17.92 -35.25 21.15
N LYS A 222 -18.02 -36.05 22.21
CA LYS A 222 -19.08 -35.88 23.22
C LYS A 222 -19.02 -34.52 23.92
N GLU A 223 -17.81 -34.03 24.20
CA GLU A 223 -17.66 -32.72 24.82
C GLU A 223 -18.06 -31.60 23.86
N THR A 224 -17.69 -31.70 22.58
CA THR A 224 -18.18 -30.76 21.56
C THR A 224 -19.70 -30.82 21.40
N ASP A 225 -20.32 -31.99 21.44
CA ASP A 225 -21.78 -32.15 21.39
C ASP A 225 -22.48 -31.53 22.61
N ARG A 226 -21.89 -31.65 23.81
CA ARG A 226 -22.40 -30.97 25.02
C ARG A 226 -22.35 -29.46 24.88
N ILE A 227 -21.23 -28.92 24.39
CA ILE A 227 -21.08 -27.48 24.17
C ILE A 227 -22.10 -27.00 23.12
N LEU A 228 -22.27 -27.74 22.02
CA LEU A 228 -23.28 -27.43 20.99
C LEU A 228 -24.71 -27.43 21.55
N GLN A 229 -25.06 -28.42 22.39
CA GLN A 229 -26.36 -28.46 23.05
C GLN A 229 -26.56 -27.28 24.02
N SER A 230 -25.52 -26.89 24.76
CA SER A 230 -25.56 -25.71 25.62
C SER A 230 -25.79 -24.44 24.81
N ILE A 231 -25.05 -24.26 23.71
CA ILE A 231 -25.19 -23.10 22.82
C ILE A 231 -26.59 -23.06 22.20
N ALA A 232 -27.14 -24.20 21.76
CA ALA A 232 -28.49 -24.25 21.20
C ALA A 232 -29.57 -23.84 22.23
N ASN A 233 -29.41 -24.25 23.49
CA ASN A 233 -30.30 -23.82 24.58
C ASN A 233 -30.16 -22.32 24.86
N ASP A 234 -28.94 -21.79 24.84
CA ASP A 234 -28.66 -20.36 25.02
C ASP A 234 -29.23 -19.53 23.87
N GLU A 235 -29.08 -19.98 22.62
CA GLU A 235 -29.67 -19.37 21.43
C GLU A 235 -31.19 -19.28 21.57
N GLN A 236 -31.85 -20.40 21.90
CA GLN A 236 -33.30 -20.41 22.14
C GLN A 236 -33.70 -19.48 23.30
N ALA A 237 -32.91 -19.41 24.37
CA ALA A 237 -33.16 -18.51 25.49
C ALA A 237 -33.00 -17.03 25.08
N MET A 238 -32.03 -16.70 24.25
CA MET A 238 -31.81 -15.35 23.74
C MET A 238 -32.89 -14.94 22.74
N ASP A 239 -33.30 -15.82 21.83
CA ASP A 239 -34.41 -15.57 20.90
C ASP A 239 -35.71 -15.28 21.65
N ASN A 240 -36.00 -16.05 22.70
CA ASN A 240 -37.15 -15.80 23.56
C ASN A 240 -37.05 -14.43 24.27
N LYS A 241 -35.85 -14.00 24.68
CA LYS A 241 -35.63 -12.66 25.26
C LYS A 241 -35.80 -11.56 24.21
N ILE A 242 -35.29 -11.76 23.00
CA ILE A 242 -35.41 -10.82 21.88
C ILE A 242 -36.88 -10.62 21.54
N ILE A 243 -37.66 -11.69 21.38
CA ILE A 243 -39.11 -11.62 21.10
C ILE A 243 -39.85 -10.87 22.23
N LYS A 244 -39.54 -11.17 23.50
CA LYS A 244 -40.13 -10.46 24.65
C LYS A 244 -39.80 -8.96 24.63
N LYS A 245 -38.56 -8.59 24.30
CA LYS A 245 -38.12 -7.19 24.22
C LYS A 245 -38.72 -6.46 23.04
N GLN A 246 -38.84 -7.10 21.88
CA GLN A 246 -39.54 -6.53 20.73
C GLN A 246 -41.01 -6.25 21.07
N ALA A 247 -41.70 -7.22 21.69
CA ALA A 247 -43.08 -7.03 22.13
C ALA A 247 -43.23 -5.93 23.19
N GLU A 248 -42.27 -5.78 24.10
CA GLU A 248 -42.21 -4.68 25.08
C GLU A 248 -42.02 -3.33 24.41
N ILE A 249 -41.07 -3.23 23.47
CA ILE A 249 -40.81 -2.01 22.69
C ILE A 249 -42.05 -1.60 21.89
N ASP A 250 -42.73 -2.53 21.23
CA ASP A 250 -43.93 -2.21 20.46
C ASP A 250 -45.09 -1.73 21.34
N ARG A 251 -45.22 -2.27 22.55
CA ARG A 251 -46.18 -1.76 23.54
C ARG A 251 -45.82 -0.34 24.01
N LEU A 252 -44.54 -0.10 24.29
CA LEU A 252 -44.06 1.22 24.71
C LEU A 252 -44.19 2.26 23.60
N LYS A 253 -43.93 1.90 22.35
CA LYS A 253 -44.17 2.76 21.18
C LYS A 253 -45.64 3.15 21.06
N LYS A 254 -46.56 2.18 21.12
CA LYS A 254 -48.01 2.46 21.11
C LYS A 254 -48.42 3.35 22.28
N ARG A 255 -47.87 3.13 23.47
CA ARG A 255 -48.13 3.96 24.66
C ARG A 255 -47.57 5.37 24.49
N LEU A 256 -46.38 5.52 23.91
CA LEU A 256 -45.76 6.81 23.60
C LEU A 256 -46.59 7.59 22.59
N GLU A 257 -47.00 6.95 21.50
CA GLU A 257 -47.88 7.57 20.48
C GLU A 257 -49.21 8.02 21.10
N GLN A 258 -49.82 7.19 21.95
CA GLN A 258 -51.03 7.57 22.69
C GLN A 258 -50.77 8.77 23.62
N LEU A 259 -49.69 8.75 24.41
CA LEU A 259 -49.33 9.85 25.30
C LEU A 259 -49.03 11.15 24.54
N GLN A 260 -48.34 11.08 23.41
CA GLN A 260 -48.06 12.23 22.55
C GLN A 260 -49.33 12.79 21.88
N SER A 261 -50.30 11.94 21.57
CA SER A 261 -51.60 12.38 21.03
C SER A 261 -52.46 13.09 22.07
N VAL A 262 -52.27 12.76 23.36
CA VAL A 262 -53.04 13.35 24.45
C VAL A 262 -52.45 14.72 24.78
N ARG A 263 -53.18 15.77 24.38
CA ARG A 263 -52.87 17.14 24.77
C ARG A 263 -52.99 17.28 26.30
N PRO A 264 -51.94 17.74 27.01
CA PRO A 264 -52.01 17.92 28.46
C PRO A 264 -53.12 18.88 28.89
N ALA A 265 -53.80 18.59 30.00
CA ALA A 265 -54.92 19.40 30.48
C ALA A 265 -54.51 20.85 30.80
N TYR A 266 -53.29 21.04 31.33
CA TYR A 266 -52.72 22.35 31.62
C TYR A 266 -52.29 23.12 30.36
N MET A 267 -52.25 22.47 29.18
CA MET A 267 -51.79 23.12 27.95
C MET A 267 -52.72 24.27 27.53
N ASN A 268 -54.03 24.13 27.78
CA ASN A 268 -54.99 25.20 27.52
C ASN A 268 -54.76 26.40 28.46
N GLU A 269 -54.45 26.14 29.72
CA GLU A 269 -54.14 27.17 30.71
C GLU A 269 -52.81 27.86 30.39
N TYR A 270 -51.80 27.08 30.01
CA TYR A 270 -50.52 27.59 29.54
C TYR A 270 -50.68 28.53 28.34
N GLU A 271 -51.41 28.10 27.30
CA GLU A 271 -51.67 28.96 26.13
C GLU A 271 -52.46 30.23 26.50
N SER A 272 -53.40 30.15 27.44
CA SER A 272 -54.12 31.32 27.94
C SER A 272 -53.20 32.28 28.71
N LEU A 273 -52.31 31.74 29.55
CA LEU A 273 -51.33 32.52 30.32
C LEU A 273 -50.29 33.16 29.41
N GLU A 274 -49.83 32.48 28.35
CA GLU A 274 -48.92 33.04 27.34
C GLU A 274 -49.56 34.23 26.61
N LEU A 275 -50.84 34.13 26.23
CA LEU A 275 -51.57 35.25 25.63
C LEU A 275 -51.73 36.42 26.60
N GLU A 276 -52.02 36.12 27.87
CA GLU A 276 -52.11 37.16 28.91
C GLU A 276 -50.74 37.82 29.15
N HIS A 277 -49.67 37.02 29.21
CA HIS A 277 -48.30 37.51 29.35
C HIS A 277 -47.91 38.43 28.20
N GLN A 278 -48.24 38.05 26.96
CA GLN A 278 -48.01 38.89 25.79
C GLN A 278 -48.77 40.22 25.87
N ALA A 279 -50.04 40.19 26.30
CA ALA A 279 -50.84 41.40 26.49
C ALA A 279 -50.28 42.33 27.59
N HIS A 280 -49.83 41.75 28.72
CA HIS A 280 -49.18 42.52 29.79
C HIS A 280 -47.84 43.09 29.33
N TYR A 281 -47.07 42.35 28.54
CA TYR A 281 -45.81 42.82 27.98
C TYR A 281 -46.04 44.01 27.03
N ASP A 282 -47.04 43.95 26.16
CA ASP A 282 -47.40 45.07 25.27
C ASP A 282 -47.79 46.33 26.08
N LEU A 283 -48.59 46.17 27.14
CA LEU A 283 -48.97 47.27 28.01
C LEU A 283 -47.76 47.83 28.78
N TYR A 284 -46.87 46.96 29.27
CA TYR A 284 -45.63 47.36 29.92
C TYR A 284 -44.78 48.20 28.98
N VAL A 285 -44.57 47.76 27.73
CA VAL A 285 -43.80 48.51 26.73
C VAL A 285 -44.40 49.89 26.47
N GLN A 286 -45.73 50.01 26.38
CA GLN A 286 -46.39 51.30 26.23
C GLN A 286 -46.17 52.22 27.43
N LYS A 287 -46.39 51.71 28.64
CA LYS A 287 -46.18 52.49 29.88
C LYS A 287 -44.72 52.90 30.04
N PHE A 288 -43.79 52.01 29.72
CA PHE A 288 -42.36 52.28 29.76
C PHE A 288 -41.98 53.40 28.79
N ARG A 289 -42.48 53.37 27.54
CA ARG A 289 -42.29 54.46 26.57
C ARG A 289 -42.82 55.80 27.10
N ASN A 290 -44.01 55.81 27.68
CA ASN A 290 -44.61 57.00 28.26
C ASN A 290 -43.80 57.52 29.46
N LEU A 291 -43.33 56.63 30.33
CA LEU A 291 -42.51 56.99 31.49
C LEU A 291 -41.20 57.65 31.05
N VAL A 292 -40.48 57.06 30.08
CA VAL A 292 -39.23 57.62 29.55
C VAL A 292 -39.47 59.00 28.94
N TYR A 293 -40.58 59.19 28.22
CA TYR A 293 -40.95 60.49 27.69
C TYR A 293 -41.21 61.54 28.79
N LEU A 294 -41.97 61.17 29.83
CA LEU A 294 -42.27 62.06 30.95
C LEU A 294 -41.02 62.40 31.78
N GLN A 295 -40.13 61.43 31.99
CA GLN A 295 -38.84 61.66 32.64
C GLN A 295 -37.96 62.61 31.83
N SER A 296 -37.91 62.46 30.50
CA SER A 296 -37.20 63.40 29.63
C SER A 296 -37.78 64.80 29.70
N LEU A 297 -39.11 64.94 29.75
CA LEU A 297 -39.76 66.24 29.90
C LEU A 297 -39.44 66.88 31.26
N LEU A 298 -39.47 66.10 32.34
CA LEU A 298 -39.12 66.58 33.67
C LEU A 298 -37.67 67.06 33.73
N MET A 299 -36.73 66.27 33.20
CA MET A 299 -35.31 66.63 33.14
C MET A 299 -35.09 67.94 32.37
N ASN A 300 -35.86 68.19 31.30
CA ASN A 300 -35.80 69.45 30.56
C ASN A 300 -36.31 70.65 31.38
N ILE A 301 -37.35 70.46 32.20
CA ILE A 301 -37.87 71.51 33.08
C ILE A 301 -36.86 71.83 34.18
N GLU A 302 -36.32 70.80 34.85
CA GLU A 302 -35.29 70.97 35.88
C GLU A 302 -34.05 71.66 35.32
N ALA A 303 -33.60 71.28 34.12
CA ALA A 303 -32.48 71.95 33.45
C ALA A 303 -32.78 73.44 33.16
N ALA A 304 -34.00 73.77 32.74
CA ALA A 304 -34.42 75.14 32.50
C ALA A 304 -34.53 75.96 33.81
N GLU A 305 -34.98 75.36 34.91
CA GLU A 305 -35.03 76.01 36.23
C GLU A 305 -33.64 76.28 36.78
N ILE A 306 -32.68 75.36 36.59
CA ILE A 306 -31.28 75.55 36.96
C ILE A 306 -30.68 76.69 36.13
N GLU A 307 -30.92 76.72 34.81
CA GLU A 307 -30.43 77.80 33.94
C GLU A 307 -31.00 79.16 34.36
N LYS A 308 -32.29 79.23 34.68
CA LYS A 308 -32.95 80.44 35.19
C LYS A 308 -32.35 80.88 36.53
N SER A 309 -32.19 79.96 37.47
CA SER A 309 -31.62 80.27 38.80
C SER A 309 -30.17 80.75 38.67
N ALA A 310 -29.36 80.12 37.80
CA ALA A 310 -28.01 80.58 37.50
C ALA A 310 -27.99 81.96 36.83
N TRP A 311 -29.01 82.30 36.04
CA TRP A 311 -29.16 83.65 35.48
C TRP A 311 -29.53 84.68 36.56
N GLU A 312 -30.43 84.35 37.48
CA GLU A 312 -30.81 85.20 38.62
C GLU A 312 -29.63 85.42 39.58
N GLU A 313 -28.86 84.37 39.91
CA GLU A 313 -27.65 84.49 40.73
C GLU A 313 -26.60 85.39 40.06
N LYS A 314 -26.42 85.29 38.74
CA LYS A 314 -25.56 86.21 37.98
C LYS A 314 -26.02 87.67 38.11
N ILE A 315 -27.32 87.93 38.14
CA ILE A 315 -27.86 89.28 38.36
C ILE A 315 -27.61 89.74 39.80
N VAL A 316 -27.93 88.92 40.81
CA VAL A 316 -27.73 89.28 42.22
C VAL A 316 -26.27 89.55 42.52
N THR A 317 -25.35 88.70 42.03
CA THR A 317 -23.91 88.86 42.21
C THR A 317 -23.38 90.16 41.58
N GLN A 318 -23.99 90.62 40.46
CA GLN A 318 -23.65 91.91 39.87
C GLN A 318 -24.20 93.11 40.68
N LEU A 319 -25.28 92.93 41.44
CA LEU A 319 -25.92 94.00 42.22
C LEU A 319 -25.37 94.15 43.65
N THR A 320 -24.89 93.06 44.27
CA THR A 320 -24.48 93.06 45.70
C THR A 320 -23.31 94.00 46.02
N PRO A 321 -22.27 94.16 45.17
CA PRO A 321 -21.19 95.10 45.44
C PRO A 321 -21.63 96.57 45.48
N LEU A 322 -22.80 96.92 44.96
CA LEU A 322 -23.25 98.32 44.89
C LEU A 322 -23.92 98.81 46.19
N GLN A 323 -24.41 97.92 47.06
CA GLN A 323 -25.21 98.33 48.23
C GLN A 323 -24.45 98.35 49.56
N GLN A 324 -23.29 97.69 49.67
CA GLN A 324 -22.51 97.69 50.92
C GLN A 324 -22.00 99.06 51.42
N PRO A 325 -21.88 100.15 50.62
CA PRO A 325 -21.48 101.44 51.19
C PRO A 325 -22.60 102.17 51.94
N GLU A 326 -23.88 101.95 51.63
CA GLU A 326 -24.95 102.85 52.11
C GLU A 326 -25.57 102.46 53.47
N GLU A 327 -25.56 101.18 53.86
CA GLU A 327 -26.23 100.75 55.10
C GLU A 327 -25.46 101.08 56.39
N ALA A 328 -24.21 101.55 56.31
CA ALA A 328 -23.47 101.98 57.49
C ALA A 328 -24.09 103.21 58.19
N ASP A 329 -24.92 104.00 57.50
CA ASP A 329 -25.33 105.33 57.98
C ASP A 329 -26.67 105.36 58.75
N VAL A 330 -27.53 104.34 58.63
CA VAL A 330 -28.92 104.43 59.15
C VAL A 330 -29.12 103.74 60.52
N LEU A 331 -28.16 102.94 61.01
CA LEU A 331 -28.32 102.11 62.21
C LEU A 331 -28.18 102.83 63.58
N GLN A 332 -28.06 104.16 63.62
CA GLN A 332 -27.77 104.90 64.86
C GLN A 332 -29.00 105.29 65.72
N ILE A 333 -30.26 105.19 65.25
CA ILE A 333 -31.39 105.84 65.96
C ILE A 333 -32.36 104.89 66.71
N ARG A 334 -32.24 103.56 66.61
CA ARG A 334 -33.10 102.62 67.40
C ARG A 334 -32.30 101.64 68.26
N LYS A 335 -31.56 102.19 69.23
CA LYS A 335 -31.02 101.46 70.39
C LYS A 335 -31.93 101.69 71.60
N THR A 336 -32.84 100.75 71.88
CA THR A 336 -33.57 100.44 73.15
C THR A 336 -34.81 99.65 72.71
N GLU A 337 -35.15 98.42 73.11
CA GLU A 337 -34.81 97.59 74.25
C GLU A 337 -35.13 96.11 73.91
N MET A 338 -34.28 95.23 74.46
CA MET A 338 -34.52 93.85 74.95
C MET A 338 -34.82 92.66 73.99
N LYS A 339 -33.74 91.87 73.85
CA LYS A 339 -33.56 90.45 73.48
C LYS A 339 -34.53 89.48 74.19
N PRO A 340 -34.91 88.36 73.53
CA PRO A 340 -34.16 87.07 73.64
C PRO A 340 -33.91 86.47 72.24
N LYS A 341 -32.70 86.07 71.79
CA LYS A 341 -31.83 84.94 72.19
C LYS A 341 -32.51 83.55 72.24
N MET A 342 -32.70 82.97 71.07
CA MET A 342 -32.51 81.54 70.69
C MET A 342 -32.19 81.61 69.17
N PHE A 343 -31.01 81.44 68.58
CA PHE A 343 -29.87 80.52 68.72
C PHE A 343 -30.26 79.04 68.79
N GLY A 344 -29.92 78.33 67.70
CA GLY A 344 -30.05 76.87 67.52
C GLY A 344 -30.50 76.53 66.10
N SER A 345 -29.68 76.79 65.06
CA SER A 345 -28.68 75.86 64.49
C SER A 345 -29.32 74.90 63.48
N ILE A 346 -29.21 75.19 62.17
CA ILE A 346 -28.19 74.61 61.25
C ILE A 346 -28.42 73.09 61.15
N ALA A 347 -29.16 72.63 60.14
CA ALA A 347 -28.60 72.26 58.83
C ALA A 347 -27.44 71.28 58.96
N ALA A 348 -27.70 69.98 58.80
CA ALA A 348 -26.70 69.08 58.25
C ALA A 348 -27.30 67.71 57.90
N SER A 349 -26.91 67.29 56.71
CA SER A 349 -26.67 65.92 56.30
C SER A 349 -27.86 65.14 55.77
N GLY A 350 -27.86 65.07 54.43
CA GLY A 350 -28.39 63.92 53.71
C GLY A 350 -27.79 62.61 54.23
N SER A 351 -28.65 61.60 54.20
CA SER A 351 -28.40 60.18 54.39
C SER A 351 -29.76 59.57 54.03
N SER A 352 -29.93 58.63 53.10
CA SER A 352 -29.00 57.73 52.46
C SER A 352 -29.68 57.29 51.17
N GLU A 353 -28.96 57.33 50.05
CA GLU A 353 -29.35 56.58 48.85
C GLU A 353 -29.25 55.09 49.19
N GLU A 354 -30.38 54.43 49.46
CA GLU A 354 -30.44 52.96 49.38
C GLU A 354 -30.52 52.58 47.89
N SER A 355 -29.33 52.43 47.29
CA SER A 355 -29.17 51.73 46.02
C SER A 355 -29.29 50.23 46.29
N VAL A 356 -30.49 49.69 46.09
CA VAL A 356 -30.68 48.24 46.01
C VAL A 356 -30.16 47.80 44.65
N THR A 357 -28.91 47.34 44.64
CA THR A 357 -28.31 46.62 43.53
C THR A 357 -28.76 45.16 43.62
N GLU A 358 -29.91 44.83 43.03
CA GLU A 358 -30.27 43.43 42.81
C GLU A 358 -29.43 42.91 41.64
N SER A 359 -28.34 42.23 42.00
CA SER A 359 -27.48 41.47 41.11
C SER A 359 -28.28 40.35 40.44
N SER A 360 -28.32 40.35 39.11
CA SER A 360 -28.77 39.22 38.32
C SER A 360 -27.74 38.09 38.43
N ASN A 361 -28.01 37.10 39.27
CA ASN A 361 -27.28 35.83 39.22
C ASN A 361 -27.96 34.92 38.20
N THR A 362 -27.47 34.99 36.97
CA THR A 362 -27.80 34.04 35.89
C THR A 362 -26.85 32.85 36.03
N GLU A 363 -27.17 31.89 36.91
CA GLU A 363 -26.52 30.58 36.92
C GLU A 363 -27.29 29.65 35.96
N SER A 364 -26.92 29.72 34.68
CA SER A 364 -27.21 28.68 33.71
C SER A 364 -26.21 27.55 33.93
N GLU A 365 -26.59 26.56 34.73
CA GLU A 365 -25.92 25.26 34.82
C GLU A 365 -26.15 24.50 33.50
N GLU A 366 -25.29 24.73 32.52
CA GLU A 366 -25.11 23.81 31.39
C GLU A 366 -24.19 22.67 31.86
N ASP A 367 -24.81 21.58 32.32
CA ASP A 367 -24.16 20.30 32.58
C ASP A 367 -23.60 19.71 31.27
N ASP A 368 -22.41 20.17 30.89
CA ASP A 368 -21.62 19.54 29.84
C ASP A 368 -21.06 18.20 30.37
N VAL A 369 -21.77 17.12 30.05
CA VAL A 369 -21.38 15.74 30.37
C VAL A 369 -20.09 15.40 29.62
N LEU A 370 -18.96 15.65 30.26
CA LEU A 370 -17.63 15.31 29.78
C LEU A 370 -17.48 13.78 29.72
N LEU A 371 -17.48 13.27 28.49
CA LEU A 371 -17.24 11.87 28.16
C LEU A 371 -15.86 11.47 28.69
N THR A 372 -15.83 10.68 29.76
CA THR A 372 -14.57 10.22 30.36
C THR A 372 -13.95 9.14 29.47
N ASP A 373 -12.78 9.46 28.91
CA ASP A 373 -11.98 8.54 28.12
C ASP A 373 -11.66 7.27 28.93
N VAL A 374 -12.09 6.14 28.38
CA VAL A 374 -11.79 4.79 28.86
C VAL A 374 -10.28 4.57 28.77
N LYS A 375 -9.59 4.79 29.91
CA LYS A 375 -8.19 4.39 30.08
C LYS A 375 -8.07 2.88 29.93
N SER A 376 -7.58 2.48 28.77
CA SER A 376 -7.15 1.12 28.44
C SER A 376 -6.05 0.70 29.42
N SER A 377 -6.42 -0.02 30.48
CA SER A 377 -5.47 -0.63 31.40
C SER A 377 -4.88 -1.88 30.74
N LYS A 378 -3.83 -1.69 29.94
CA LYS A 378 -2.88 -2.74 29.57
C LYS A 378 -2.10 -3.11 30.84
N LYS A 379 -2.68 -3.97 31.68
CA LYS A 379 -1.94 -4.56 32.80
C LYS A 379 -1.04 -5.65 32.21
N GLY A 380 0.26 -5.39 32.33
CA GLY A 380 1.34 -6.15 31.72
C GLY A 380 1.37 -7.60 32.15
N ILE A 381 1.79 -8.40 31.18
CA ILE A 381 2.31 -9.75 31.28
C ILE A 381 3.49 -9.74 32.27
N ALA A 382 3.36 -10.53 33.32
CA ALA A 382 4.45 -11.09 34.12
C ALA A 382 4.04 -12.51 34.54
#